data_AF-A0A2H0QZL0-F1
#
_entry.id   AF-A0A2H0QZL0-F1
#
_cell.length_a   1.000
_cell.length_b   1.000
_cell.length_c   1.000
_cell.angle_alpha   90.00
_cell.angle_beta   90.00
_cell.angle_gamma   90.00
#
_symmetry.space_group_name_H-M   'P 1'
#
loop_
_entity.id
_entity.type
_entity.pdbx_description
1 polymer ?
#
loop_
_entity_poly.entity_id
_entity_poly.type
_entity_poly.pdbx_seq_one_letter_code
_entity_poly.pdbx_strand_id
1 'polypeptide(L)'
;MSRDERLKRLLYQSIHRGCKETDALLGKFAKKYLETFSEEEVDLYEKFISQDDWDIYAWITGTKDFPKEHENKVTKMLREFDFVKGE
;
A
#
# COMPACT_ATOMS: atom_id res chain seq x y z
N MET A 1 4.97 10.22 -18.10
CA MET A 1 4.35 8.97 -17.64
C MET A 1 2.85 9.18 -17.59
N SER A 2 2.10 8.31 -18.22
CA SER A 2 0.64 8.28 -18.15
C SER A 2 0.19 7.73 -16.78
N ARG A 3 -1.03 8.06 -16.33
CA ARG A 3 -1.59 7.53 -15.07
C ARG A 3 -1.51 6.01 -15.00
N ASP A 4 -1.88 5.33 -16.09
CA ASP A 4 -1.83 3.87 -16.20
C ASP A 4 -0.41 3.29 -16.00
N GLU A 5 0.62 3.97 -16.52
CA GLU A 5 2.03 3.56 -16.32
C GLU A 5 2.46 3.72 -14.87
N ARG A 6 2.04 4.81 -14.19
CA ARG A 6 2.30 4.99 -12.76
C ARG A 6 1.61 3.89 -11.95
N LEU A 7 0.35 3.59 -12.23
CA LEU A 7 -0.41 2.55 -11.52
C LEU A 7 0.25 1.17 -11.69
N LYS A 8 0.67 0.82 -12.91
CA LYS A 8 1.40 -0.44 -13.17
C LYS A 8 2.72 -0.51 -12.40
N ARG A 9 3.47 0.59 -12.34
CA ARG A 9 4.72 0.66 -11.58
C ARG A 9 4.48 0.48 -10.07
N LEU A 10 3.47 1.16 -9.52
CA LEU A 10 3.12 1.06 -8.09
C LEU A 10 2.60 -0.33 -7.74
N LEU A 11 1.79 -0.93 -8.61
CA LEU A 11 1.35 -2.32 -8.45
C LEU A 11 2.57 -3.25 -8.44
N TYR A 12 3.49 -3.10 -9.38
CA TYR A 12 4.72 -3.88 -9.44
C TYR A 12 5.55 -3.75 -8.15
N GLN A 13 5.74 -2.53 -7.64
CA GLN A 13 6.43 -2.31 -6.35
C GLN A 13 5.69 -2.91 -5.15
N SER A 14 4.38 -3.09 -5.25
CA SER A 14 3.56 -3.72 -4.20
C SER A 14 3.71 -5.24 -4.20
N ILE A 15 4.04 -5.85 -5.34
CA ILE A 15 4.20 -7.31 -5.55
C ILE A 15 5.65 -7.74 -5.85
N HIS A 16 6.62 -6.87 -5.57
CA HIS A 16 8.03 -7.19 -5.70
C HIS A 16 8.78 -6.75 -4.43
N ARG A 17 8.24 -7.21 -3.30
CA ARG A 17 8.72 -6.92 -1.95
C ARG A 17 9.64 -8.02 -1.44
N GLY A 18 10.50 -7.70 -0.47
CA GLY A 18 11.44 -8.66 0.13
C GLY A 18 10.75 -9.72 1.00
N CYS A 19 9.54 -9.45 1.48
CA CYS A 19 8.75 -10.35 2.32
C CYS A 19 7.45 -10.79 1.61
N LYS A 20 7.21 -12.12 1.52
CA LYS A 20 6.03 -12.70 0.86
C LYS A 20 4.71 -12.27 1.49
N GLU A 21 4.68 -12.06 2.80
CA GLU A 21 3.47 -11.61 3.49
C GLU A 21 3.13 -10.19 3.07
N THR A 22 4.09 -9.26 3.18
CA THR A 22 3.93 -7.87 2.74
C THR A 22 3.52 -7.78 1.27
N ASP A 23 4.12 -8.62 0.42
CA ASP A 23 3.79 -8.74 -1.00
C ASP A 23 2.33 -9.11 -1.25
N ALA A 24 1.85 -10.16 -0.58
CA ALA A 24 0.48 -10.62 -0.72
C ALA A 24 -0.53 -9.58 -0.18
N LEU A 25 -0.18 -8.91 0.92
CA LEU A 25 -1.00 -7.87 1.54
C LEU A 25 -1.12 -6.66 0.60
N LEU A 26 0.00 -6.02 0.27
CA LEU A 26 0.04 -4.84 -0.58
C LEU A 26 -0.45 -5.13 -1.99
N GLY A 27 -0.13 -6.30 -2.55
CA GLY A 27 -0.58 -6.72 -3.86
C GLY A 27 -2.10 -6.79 -3.98
N LYS A 28 -2.79 -7.38 -3.00
CA LYS A 28 -4.27 -7.43 -2.98
C LYS A 28 -4.87 -6.04 -2.83
N PHE A 29 -4.32 -5.23 -1.94
CA PHE A 29 -4.79 -3.85 -1.73
C PHE A 29 -4.62 -2.99 -2.98
N ALA A 30 -3.42 -2.98 -3.57
CA ALA A 30 -3.11 -2.24 -4.78
C ALA A 30 -4.02 -2.67 -5.95
N LYS A 31 -4.19 -3.97 -6.20
CA LYS A 31 -5.10 -4.42 -7.26
C LYS A 31 -6.54 -3.96 -7.08
N LYS A 32 -7.01 -3.82 -5.84
CA LYS A 32 -8.40 -3.45 -5.55
C LYS A 32 -8.64 -1.94 -5.54
N TYR A 33 -7.69 -1.15 -5.04
CA TYR A 33 -7.91 0.27 -4.76
C TYR A 33 -7.15 1.21 -5.68
N LEU A 34 -6.02 0.79 -6.24
CA LEU A 34 -5.12 1.70 -6.95
C LEU A 34 -5.78 2.30 -8.21
N GLU A 35 -6.66 1.56 -8.88
CA GLU A 35 -7.47 2.05 -10.01
C GLU A 35 -8.54 3.09 -9.58
N THR A 36 -9.02 2.98 -8.35
CA THR A 36 -10.05 3.85 -7.78
C THR A 36 -9.49 5.14 -7.17
N PHE A 37 -8.18 5.19 -6.93
CA PHE A 37 -7.52 6.33 -6.31
C PHE A 37 -7.44 7.53 -7.23
N SER A 38 -7.75 8.70 -6.68
CA SER A 38 -7.51 10.00 -7.29
C SER A 38 -6.00 10.26 -7.43
N GLU A 39 -5.58 11.24 -8.23
CA GLU A 39 -4.14 11.53 -8.41
C GLU A 39 -3.43 11.85 -7.08
N GLU A 40 -4.10 12.54 -6.16
CA GLU A 40 -3.59 12.81 -4.81
C GLU A 40 -3.44 11.53 -3.98
N GLU A 41 -4.38 10.60 -4.06
CA GLU A 41 -4.33 9.32 -3.36
C GLU A 41 -3.21 8.41 -3.92
N VAL A 42 -2.99 8.46 -5.24
CA VAL A 42 -1.87 7.78 -5.90
C VAL A 42 -0.53 8.34 -5.42
N ASP A 43 -0.40 9.65 -5.27
CA ASP A 43 0.82 10.29 -4.74
C ASP A 43 1.09 9.90 -3.27
N LEU A 44 0.05 9.86 -2.44
CA LEU A 44 0.15 9.38 -1.07
C LEU A 44 0.59 7.91 -1.00
N TYR A 45 0.04 7.06 -1.87
CA TYR A 45 0.44 5.66 -1.97
C TYR A 45 1.88 5.51 -2.47
N GLU A 46 2.30 6.31 -3.45
CA GLU A 46 3.67 6.31 -3.98
C GLU A 46 4.71 6.66 -2.92
N LYS A 47 4.43 7.66 -2.07
CA LYS A 47 5.29 8.00 -0.92
C LYS A 47 5.36 6.88 0.12
N PHE A 48 4.23 6.22 0.35
CA PHE A 48 4.14 5.10 1.30
C PHE A 48 4.87 3.86 0.80
N ILE A 49 4.66 3.46 -0.46
CA ILE A 49 5.30 2.28 -1.04
C ILE A 49 6.82 2.46 -1.21
N SER A 50 7.33 3.68 -1.14
CA SER A 50 8.78 3.92 -1.14
C SER A 50 9.47 3.63 0.20
N GLN A 51 8.72 3.31 1.27
CA GLN A 51 9.27 2.97 2.58
C GLN A 51 9.77 1.53 2.65
N ASP A 52 10.63 1.25 3.64
CA ASP A 52 11.18 -0.07 3.91
C ASP A 52 10.10 -1.11 4.22
N ASP A 53 10.28 -2.32 3.71
CA ASP A 53 9.36 -3.45 3.87
C ASP A 53 9.02 -3.75 5.34
N TRP A 54 10.00 -3.63 6.22
CA TRP A 54 9.83 -3.87 7.66
C TRP A 54 8.91 -2.83 8.31
N ASP A 55 9.11 -1.55 8.02
CA ASP A 55 8.26 -0.47 8.54
C ASP A 55 6.84 -0.58 8.00
N ILE A 56 6.70 -0.83 6.69
CA ILE A 56 5.40 -1.03 6.06
C ILE A 56 4.64 -2.18 6.71
N TYR A 57 5.29 -3.34 6.88
CA TYR A 57 4.67 -4.48 7.54
C TYR A 57 4.29 -4.15 8.99
N ALA A 58 5.16 -3.48 9.75
CA ALA A 58 4.89 -3.09 11.13
C ALA A 58 3.68 -2.13 11.25
N TRP A 59 3.52 -1.19 10.30
CA TRP A 59 2.39 -0.28 10.28
C TRP A 59 1.07 -0.95 9.91
N ILE A 60 1.09 -1.80 8.87
CA ILE A 60 -0.10 -2.52 8.41
C ILE A 60 -0.60 -3.51 9.48
N THR A 61 0.32 -4.23 10.12
CA THR A 61 -0.02 -5.17 11.20
C THR A 61 -0.41 -4.47 12.51
N GLY A 62 -0.28 -3.15 12.58
CA GLY A 62 -0.54 -2.37 13.79
C GLY A 62 0.51 -2.56 14.89
N THR A 63 1.64 -3.19 14.58
CA THR A 63 2.80 -3.31 15.49
C THR A 63 3.42 -1.95 15.78
N LYS A 64 3.36 -1.04 14.81
CA LYS A 64 3.82 0.35 14.90
C LYS A 64 2.72 1.27 14.39
N ASP A 65 2.63 2.48 14.93
CA ASP A 65 1.69 3.47 14.40
C ASP A 65 2.27 4.23 13.20
N PHE A 66 1.41 4.72 12.32
CA PHE A 66 1.86 5.43 11.12
C PHE A 66 2.47 6.77 11.53
N PRO A 67 3.63 7.17 10.98
CA PRO A 67 4.14 8.51 11.20
C PRO A 67 3.14 9.53 10.65
N LYS A 68 3.10 10.74 11.22
CA LYS A 68 2.14 11.79 10.84
C LYS A 68 2.14 12.10 9.34
N GLU A 69 3.29 11.95 8.67
CA GLU A 69 3.45 12.15 7.23
C GLU A 69 2.75 11.08 6.38
N HIS A 70 2.58 9.88 6.94
CA HIS A 70 1.88 8.77 6.31
C HIS A 70 0.52 8.51 6.95
N GLU A 71 0.09 9.28 7.95
CA GLU A 71 -1.27 9.17 8.51
C GLU A 71 -2.26 9.89 7.58
N ASN A 72 -2.77 9.18 6.58
CA ASN A 72 -3.67 9.72 5.57
C ASN A 72 -4.79 8.73 5.26
N LYS A 73 -5.70 9.12 4.35
CA LYS A 73 -6.85 8.29 3.98
C LYS A 73 -6.43 6.93 3.40
N VAL A 74 -5.39 6.88 2.57
CA VAL A 74 -4.92 5.66 1.89
C VAL A 74 -4.36 4.65 2.90
N THR A 75 -3.52 5.09 3.82
CA THR A 75 -2.95 4.22 4.86
C THR A 75 -3.98 3.81 5.91
N LYS A 76 -4.97 4.67 6.22
CA LYS A 76 -6.14 4.29 7.02
C LYS A 76 -6.94 3.18 6.34
N MET A 77 -7.25 3.34 5.05
CA MET A 77 -7.90 2.29 4.26
C MET A 77 -7.08 1.00 4.22
N LEU A 78 -5.75 1.09 4.14
CA LEU A 78 -4.86 -0.07 4.16
C LEU A 78 -4.85 -0.77 5.52
N ARG A 79 -4.89 -0.02 6.63
CA ARG A 79 -4.99 -0.56 8.00
C ARG A 79 -6.33 -1.23 8.25
N GLU A 80 -7.42 -0.67 7.73
CA GLU A 80 -8.77 -1.24 7.81
C GLU A 80 -9.02 -2.36 6.81
N PHE A 81 -8.13 -2.54 5.83
CA PHE A 81 -8.25 -3.61 4.86
C PHE A 81 -7.97 -4.94 5.55
N ASP A 82 -9.04 -5.55 6.06
CA ASP A 82 -8.98 -6.83 6.75
C ASP A 82 -8.44 -7.92 5.82
N PHE A 83 -7.24 -8.40 6.13
CA PHE A 83 -6.59 -9.49 5.40
C PHE A 83 -6.99 -10.87 5.93
N VAL A 84 -7.77 -10.92 7.02
CA VAL A 84 -8.15 -12.13 7.73
C VAL A 84 -9.36 -12.81 7.09
N LYS A 85 -10.20 -12.11 6.32
CA LYS A 85 -11.22 -12.73 5.47
C LYS A 85 -10.66 -13.24 4.14
N GLY A 86 -9.85 -14.30 4.23
CA GLY A 86 -9.73 -15.28 3.16
C GLY A 86 -10.61 -16.48 3.47
N GLU A 87 -11.86 -16.46 3.00
CA GLU A 87 -12.65 -17.68 2.78
C GLU A 87 -12.21 -18.34 1.47
#